data_AF-A0A8T5D250-F1
#
_entry.id   AF-A0A8T5D250-F1
#
_cell.length_a   1.000
_cell.length_b   1.000
_cell.length_c   1.000
_cell.angle_alpha   90.00
_cell.angle_beta   90.00
_cell.angle_gamma   90.00
#
_symmetry.space_group_name_H-M   'P 1'
#
loop_
_entity.id
_entity.type
_entity.pdbx_description
1 polymer ?
#
loop_
_entity_poly.entity_id
_entity_poly.type
_entity_poly.pdbx_seq_one_letter_code
_entity_poly.pdbx_strand_id
1 'polypeptide(L)'
;MKYENRQLTAKQQAILYKKRDNPNWSNTRIATAVGCSDSHVSETLRNYDPDKLNDDGTIAVPVKSEKESAGGRLKWVVASLCVQFWGIMYAFGGPNSGAVSGDQAVLVFLFAWIVTPVVIFADAQLQHAEQVSNRPNRVVWPIASFFIPVVASLYYVVKRL
;
A
#
# COMPACT_ATOMS: atom_id res chain seq x y z
N MET A 1 17.03 10.90 15.06
CA MET A 1 15.69 10.26 15.05
C MET A 1 14.75 11.13 15.86
N LYS A 2 13.57 11.48 15.33
CA LYS A 2 12.55 12.23 16.09
C LYS A 2 11.78 11.25 16.97
N TYR A 3 11.57 11.60 18.24
CA TYR A 3 10.72 10.88 19.17
C TYR A 3 9.50 11.73 19.45
N GLU A 4 8.35 11.10 19.58
CA GLU A 4 7.11 11.76 19.97
C GLU A 4 6.55 11.06 21.20
N ASN A 5 6.06 11.86 22.15
CA ASN A 5 5.39 11.36 23.33
C ASN A 5 3.96 10.95 22.93
N ARG A 6 3.75 9.65 22.77
CA ARG A 6 2.41 9.12 22.49
C ARG A 6 1.70 8.86 23.82
N GLN A 7 0.51 9.41 23.98
CA GLN A 7 -0.37 9.08 25.08
C GLN A 7 -0.99 7.69 24.86
N LEU A 8 -0.78 6.80 25.84
CA LEU A 8 -1.37 5.47 25.81
C LEU A 8 -2.82 5.49 26.30
N THR A 9 -3.59 4.47 25.93
CA THR A 9 -4.92 4.28 26.51
C THR A 9 -4.80 3.92 27.99
N ALA A 10 -5.82 4.27 28.79
CA ALA A 10 -5.84 3.97 30.23
C ALA A 10 -5.59 2.49 30.55
N LYS A 11 -6.06 1.56 29.69
CA LYS A 11 -5.81 0.11 29.84
C LYS A 11 -4.36 -0.26 29.56
N GLN A 12 -3.75 0.28 28.50
CA GLN A 12 -2.34 0.02 28.20
C GLN A 12 -1.43 0.58 29.29
N GLN A 13 -1.73 1.77 29.80
CA GLN A 13 -1.05 2.34 30.96
C GLN A 13 -1.16 1.41 32.17
N ALA A 14 -2.38 0.95 32.50
CA ALA A 14 -2.59 0.03 33.61
C ALA A 14 -1.81 -1.29 33.47
N ILE A 15 -1.73 -1.85 32.26
CA ILE A 15 -0.92 -3.05 31.96
C ILE A 15 0.57 -2.78 32.24
N LEU A 16 1.10 -1.67 31.73
CA LEU A 16 2.51 -1.31 31.90
C LEU A 16 2.84 -1.00 33.36
N TYR A 17 2.00 -0.26 34.08
CA TYR A 17 2.17 -0.02 35.51
C TYR A 17 2.17 -1.34 36.30
N LYS A 18 1.20 -2.22 36.05
CA LYS A 18 1.14 -3.52 36.75
C LYS A 18 2.36 -4.39 36.45
N LYS A 19 2.87 -4.38 35.21
CA LYS A 19 4.09 -5.12 34.85
C LYS A 19 5.34 -4.52 35.48
N ARG A 20 5.46 -3.19 35.52
CA ARG A 20 6.58 -2.46 36.15
C ARG A 20 6.65 -2.75 37.66
N ASP A 21 5.51 -2.66 38.34
CA ASP A 21 5.42 -2.90 39.79
C ASP A 21 5.54 -4.39 40.14
N ASN A 22 5.24 -5.28 39.18
CA ASN A 22 5.25 -6.73 39.37
C ASN A 22 5.90 -7.45 38.18
N PRO A 23 7.25 -7.38 38.05
CA PRO A 23 7.95 -7.93 36.89
C PRO A 23 7.75 -9.44 36.74
N ASN A 24 7.56 -10.16 37.85
CA ASN A 24 7.37 -11.60 37.88
C ASN A 24 5.93 -12.06 37.61
N TRP A 25 4.98 -11.14 37.40
CA TRP A 25 3.61 -11.55 37.08
C TRP A 25 3.51 -12.09 35.64
N SER A 26 2.75 -13.18 35.51
CA SER A 26 2.36 -13.71 34.22
C SER A 26 1.36 -12.78 33.54
N ASN A 27 1.35 -12.82 32.20
CA ASN A 27 0.42 -12.02 31.39
C ASN A 27 -1.04 -12.25 31.81
N THR A 28 -1.39 -13.50 32.16
CA THR A 28 -2.75 -13.88 32.56
C THR A 28 -3.15 -13.24 33.89
N ARG A 29 -2.20 -13.13 34.83
CA ARG A 29 -2.42 -12.48 36.12
C ARG A 29 -2.62 -10.97 35.95
N ILE A 30 -1.86 -10.35 35.05
CA ILE A 30 -2.00 -8.93 34.70
C ILE A 30 -3.33 -8.69 33.99
N ALA A 31 -3.69 -9.54 33.03
CA ALA A 31 -4.95 -9.51 32.30
C ALA A 31 -6.15 -9.54 33.26
N THR A 32 -6.10 -10.44 34.24
CA THR A 32 -7.13 -10.55 35.29
C THR A 32 -7.21 -9.29 36.15
N ALA A 33 -6.06 -8.73 36.55
CA ALA A 33 -6.01 -7.53 37.39
C ALA A 33 -6.48 -6.25 36.68
N VAL A 34 -6.28 -6.16 35.36
CA VAL A 34 -6.65 -4.99 34.55
C VAL A 34 -8.04 -5.16 33.90
N GLY A 35 -8.59 -6.38 33.85
CA GLY A 35 -9.86 -6.66 33.17
C GLY A 35 -9.72 -6.63 31.64
N CYS A 36 -8.67 -7.25 31.11
CA CYS A 36 -8.44 -7.39 29.67
C CYS A 36 -8.04 -8.82 29.30
N SER A 37 -7.88 -9.11 28.01
CA SER A 37 -7.44 -10.44 27.55
C SER A 37 -5.92 -10.59 27.65
N ASP A 38 -5.46 -11.83 27.83
CA ASP A 38 -4.03 -12.17 27.83
C ASP A 38 -3.32 -11.74 26.53
N SER A 39 -4.02 -11.88 25.39
CA SER A 39 -3.54 -11.41 24.09
C SER A 39 -3.28 -9.90 24.07
N HIS A 40 -4.14 -9.12 24.71
CA HIS A 40 -4.01 -7.67 24.76
C HIS A 40 -2.82 -7.24 25.63
N VAL A 41 -2.56 -7.97 26.73
CA VAL A 41 -1.36 -7.78 27.56
C VAL A 41 -0.11 -8.11 26.77
N SER A 42 -0.08 -9.27 26.11
CA SER A 42 1.08 -9.69 25.30
C SER A 42 1.37 -8.72 24.16
N GLU A 43 0.33 -8.22 23.49
CA GLU A 43 0.48 -7.21 22.44
C GLU A 43 1.03 -5.89 22.99
N THR A 44 0.52 -5.44 24.13
CA THR A 44 0.97 -4.20 24.78
C THR A 44 2.44 -4.29 25.20
N LEU A 45 2.83 -5.37 25.89
CA LEU A 45 4.21 -5.59 26.37
C LEU A 45 5.21 -5.84 25.23
N ARG A 46 4.74 -6.31 24.08
CA ARG A 46 5.58 -6.45 22.89
C ARG A 46 5.87 -5.11 22.22
N ASN A 47 4.91 -4.20 22.24
CA ASN A 47 5.00 -2.91 21.55
C ASN A 47 5.58 -1.79 22.43
N TYR A 48 5.44 -1.91 23.75
CA TYR A 48 5.79 -0.87 24.71
C TYR A 48 6.58 -1.44 25.88
N ASP A 49 7.62 -0.70 26.25
CA ASP A 49 8.52 -1.04 27.34
C ASP A 49 8.00 -0.43 28.65
N PRO A 50 7.70 -1.22 29.70
CA PRO A 50 7.20 -0.71 30.98
C PRO A 50 8.14 0.30 31.64
N ASP A 51 9.45 0.18 31.41
CA ASP A 51 10.46 1.05 32.02
C ASP A 51 10.55 2.42 31.34
N LYS A 52 9.95 2.55 30.15
CA LYS A 52 9.91 3.80 29.36
C LYS A 52 8.58 4.55 29.49
N LEU A 53 7.70 4.10 30.38
CA LEU A 53 6.45 4.78 30.69
C LEU A 53 6.73 5.96 31.62
N ASN A 54 6.46 7.16 31.14
CA ASN A 54 6.50 8.37 31.94
C ASN A 54 5.32 8.41 32.92
N ASP A 55 5.47 9.19 34.00
CA ASP A 55 4.41 9.33 35.02
C ASP A 55 3.16 10.07 34.51
N ASP A 56 3.26 10.78 33.38
CA ASP A 56 2.13 11.38 32.67
C ASP A 56 1.37 10.37 31.77
N GLY A 57 1.80 9.11 31.76
CA GLY A 57 1.21 8.04 30.97
C GLY A 57 1.56 8.09 29.48
N THR A 58 2.60 8.83 29.11
CA THR A 58 3.16 8.86 27.75
C THR A 58 4.38 7.96 27.62
N ILE A 59 4.67 7.55 26.38
CA ILE A 59 5.92 6.85 26.04
C ILE A 59 6.55 7.54 24.84
N ALA A 60 7.88 7.71 24.90
CA ALA A 60 8.68 8.19 23.78
C ALA A 60 8.78 7.09 22.71
N VAL A 61 7.94 7.20 21.67
CA VAL A 61 7.98 6.29 20.53
C VAL A 61 8.84 6.94 19.44
N PRO A 62 9.78 6.21 18.80
CA PRO A 62 10.44 6.73 17.62
C PRO A 62 9.37 7.03 16.57
N VAL A 63 9.30 8.28 16.12
CA VAL A 63 8.42 8.69 15.04
C VAL A 63 8.91 7.93 13.82
N LYS A 64 8.18 6.88 13.45
CA LYS A 64 8.33 6.25 12.15
C LYS A 64 7.94 7.35 11.18
N SER A 65 8.95 7.98 10.57
CA SER A 65 8.75 8.95 9.50
C SER A 65 7.71 8.35 8.58
N GLU A 66 6.54 8.97 8.50
CA GLU A 66 5.53 8.60 7.51
C GLU A 66 6.28 8.46 6.21
N LYS A 67 6.47 7.22 5.75
CA LYS A 67 7.00 6.98 4.42
C LYS A 67 6.03 7.73 3.54
N GLU A 68 6.57 8.77 2.91
CA GLU A 68 5.92 9.61 1.92
C GLU A 68 4.86 8.78 1.20
N SER A 69 3.61 9.11 1.54
CA SER A 69 2.42 8.35 1.24
C SER A 69 2.49 7.77 -0.17
N ALA A 70 2.06 6.52 -0.32
CA ALA A 70 1.84 5.83 -1.60
C ALA A 70 1.09 6.69 -2.65
N GLY A 71 0.46 7.80 -2.25
CA GLY A 71 -0.03 8.85 -3.15
C GLY A 71 1.02 9.48 -4.08
N GLY A 72 2.32 9.47 -3.77
CA GLY A 72 3.37 9.90 -4.70
C GLY A 72 3.58 8.92 -5.86
N ARG A 73 3.48 7.61 -5.58
CA ARG A 73 3.70 6.53 -6.57
C ARG A 73 2.46 6.23 -7.40
N LEU A 74 1.25 6.32 -6.82
CA LEU A 74 0.00 6.21 -7.56
C LEU A 74 -0.13 7.27 -8.66
N LYS A 75 0.40 8.49 -8.44
CA LYS A 75 0.45 9.55 -9.46
C LYS A 75 1.21 9.12 -10.71
N TRP A 76 2.33 8.40 -10.56
CA TRP A 76 3.12 7.92 -11.71
C TRP A 76 2.44 6.77 -12.45
N VAL A 77 1.76 5.89 -11.74
CA VAL A 77 0.94 4.82 -12.36
C VAL A 77 -0.24 5.41 -13.13
N VAL A 78 -0.94 6.38 -12.55
CA VAL A 78 -2.04 7.10 -13.23
C VAL A 78 -1.52 7.90 -14.43
N ALA A 79 -0.39 8.59 -14.30
CA ALA A 79 0.24 9.29 -15.40
C ALA A 79 0.63 8.33 -16.55
N SER A 80 1.18 7.15 -16.22
CA SER A 80 1.51 6.10 -17.20
C SER A 80 0.26 5.61 -17.95
N LEU A 81 -0.82 5.30 -17.24
CA LEU A 81 -2.09 4.90 -17.85
C LEU A 81 -2.70 6.00 -18.74
N CYS A 82 -2.61 7.26 -18.33
CA CYS A 82 -3.06 8.39 -19.15
C CYS A 82 -2.24 8.54 -20.44
N VAL A 83 -0.91 8.37 -20.37
CA VAL A 83 -0.04 8.39 -21.57
C VAL A 83 -0.37 7.23 -22.51
N GLN A 84 -0.65 6.04 -21.98
CA GLN A 84 -1.08 4.90 -22.79
C GLN A 84 -2.43 5.16 -23.45
N PHE A 85 -3.40 5.69 -22.70
CA PHE A 85 -4.72 6.03 -23.24
C PHE A 85 -4.63 7.11 -24.32
N TRP A 86 -3.76 8.10 -24.13
CA TRP A 86 -3.54 9.15 -25.12
C TRP A 86 -2.81 8.63 -26.36
N GLY A 87 -1.83 7.72 -26.19
CA GLY A 87 -1.15 7.03 -27.28
C GLY A 87 -2.10 6.15 -28.09
N ILE A 88 -3.02 5.45 -27.43
CA ILE A 88 -4.11 4.69 -28.10
C ILE A 88 -5.01 5.66 -28.87
N MET A 89 -5.46 6.76 -28.27
CA MET A 89 -6.28 7.75 -28.98
C MET A 89 -5.58 8.34 -30.22
N TYR A 90 -4.26 8.57 -30.14
CA TYR A 90 -3.47 9.03 -31.30
C TYR A 90 -3.31 7.94 -32.37
N ALA A 91 -3.05 6.69 -31.95
CA ALA A 91 -2.87 5.54 -32.81
C ALA A 91 -4.16 5.18 -33.59
N PHE A 92 -5.33 5.35 -32.97
CA PHE A 92 -6.63 5.01 -33.57
C PHE A 92 -7.35 6.20 -34.23
N GLY A 93 -6.68 7.34 -34.38
CA GLY A 93 -7.24 8.52 -35.04
C GLY A 93 -8.30 9.19 -34.17
N GLY A 94 -7.85 9.87 -33.12
CA GLY A 94 -8.71 10.78 -32.35
C GLY A 94 -9.34 11.84 -33.26
N PRO A 95 -10.45 12.47 -32.83
CA PRO A 95 -11.34 13.27 -33.69
C PRO A 95 -10.69 14.43 -34.45
N ASN A 96 -9.45 14.84 -34.10
CA ASN A 96 -8.77 16.01 -34.65
C ASN A 96 -7.29 15.79 -35.08
N SER A 97 -6.73 14.57 -35.04
CA SER A 97 -5.31 14.36 -35.39
C SER A 97 -5.15 13.70 -36.75
N GLY A 98 -4.43 14.37 -37.67
CA GLY A 98 -4.05 13.83 -38.97
C GLY A 98 -3.41 12.45 -38.85
N ALA A 99 -3.78 11.55 -39.77
CA ALA A 99 -3.48 10.13 -39.71
C ALA A 99 -1.98 9.86 -39.54
N VAL A 100 -1.60 9.40 -38.35
CA VAL A 100 -0.36 8.67 -38.17
C VAL A 100 -0.46 7.42 -39.05
N SER A 101 0.59 7.04 -39.78
CA SER A 101 0.53 5.82 -40.60
C SER A 101 0.20 4.63 -39.69
N GLY A 102 -0.69 3.75 -40.14
CA GLY A 102 -1.17 2.62 -39.33
C GLY A 102 -0.02 1.77 -38.74
N ASP A 103 1.12 1.72 -39.42
CA ASP A 103 2.32 1.02 -38.97
C ASP A 103 2.94 1.61 -37.69
N GLN A 104 2.96 2.95 -37.55
CA GLN A 104 3.48 3.60 -36.34
C GLN A 104 2.52 3.44 -35.15
N ALA A 105 1.22 3.47 -35.41
CA ALA A 105 0.18 3.22 -34.42
C ALA A 105 0.28 1.82 -33.81
N VAL A 106 0.49 0.81 -34.65
CA VAL A 106 0.66 -0.59 -34.22
C VAL A 106 1.94 -0.78 -33.40
N LEU A 107 3.05 -0.18 -33.81
CA LEU A 107 4.32 -0.29 -33.08
C LEU A 107 4.25 0.35 -31.69
N VAL A 108 3.67 1.56 -31.58
CA VAL A 108 3.49 2.24 -30.29
C VAL A 108 2.54 1.45 -29.39
N PHE A 109 1.46 0.91 -29.94
CA PHE A 109 0.52 0.06 -29.20
C PHE A 109 1.19 -1.22 -28.67
N LEU A 110 1.96 -1.93 -29.51
CA LEU A 110 2.69 -3.15 -29.11
C LEU A 110 3.71 -2.84 -28.01
N PHE A 111 4.44 -1.74 -28.13
CA PHE A 111 5.39 -1.32 -27.11
C PHE A 111 4.70 -1.01 -25.79
N ALA A 112 3.61 -0.23 -25.82
CA ALA A 112 2.84 0.09 -24.63
C ALA A 112 2.23 -1.16 -23.99
N TRP A 113 1.75 -2.11 -24.79
CA TRP A 113 1.15 -3.36 -24.30
C TRP A 113 2.16 -4.28 -23.62
N ILE A 114 3.43 -4.30 -24.05
CA ILE A 114 4.50 -5.11 -23.44
C ILE A 114 5.07 -4.43 -22.19
N VAL A 115 5.30 -3.11 -22.24
CA VAL A 115 5.95 -2.38 -21.14
C VAL A 115 5.04 -2.27 -19.91
N THR A 116 3.73 -2.12 -20.12
CA THR A 116 2.77 -1.85 -19.04
C THR A 116 2.66 -2.98 -18.01
N PRO A 117 2.50 -4.26 -18.40
CA PRO A 117 2.46 -5.38 -17.44
C PRO A 117 3.75 -5.50 -16.63
N VAL A 118 4.91 -5.22 -17.24
CA VAL A 118 6.22 -5.29 -16.57
C VAL A 118 6.33 -4.20 -15.49
N VAL A 119 5.93 -2.98 -15.81
CA VAL A 119 5.93 -1.87 -14.84
C VAL A 119 4.95 -2.13 -13.70
N ILE A 120 3.74 -2.60 -13.99
CA ILE A 120 2.72 -2.92 -12.97
C ILE A 120 3.19 -4.09 -12.09
N PHE A 121 3.84 -5.10 -12.66
CA PHE A 121 4.41 -6.20 -11.89
C PHE A 121 5.55 -5.75 -10.99
N ALA A 122 6.47 -4.93 -11.50
CA ALA A 122 7.57 -4.37 -10.70
C ALA A 122 7.04 -3.53 -9.54
N ASP A 123 6.04 -2.68 -9.78
CA ASP A 123 5.37 -1.89 -8.75
C ASP A 123 4.67 -2.78 -7.71
N ALA A 124 3.96 -3.83 -8.14
CA ALA A 124 3.32 -4.78 -7.22
C ALA A 124 4.33 -5.53 -6.33
N GLN A 125 5.51 -5.90 -6.85
CA GLN A 125 6.57 -6.53 -6.05
C GLN A 125 7.14 -5.56 -5.01
N LEU A 126 7.39 -4.31 -5.41
CA LEU A 126 7.87 -3.24 -4.53
C LEU A 126 6.88 -2.94 -3.40
N GLN A 127 5.59 -2.84 -3.69
CA GLN A 127 4.56 -2.59 -2.67
C GLN A 127 4.46 -3.71 -1.63
N HIS A 128 4.70 -4.95 -2.04
CA HIS A 128 4.70 -6.07 -1.12
C HIS A 128 5.90 -6.10 -0.16
N ALA A 129 7.04 -5.53 -0.56
CA ALA A 129 8.19 -5.39 0.30
C ALA A 129 7.96 -4.36 1.43
N GLU A 130 7.07 -3.39 1.23
CA GLU A 130 6.87 -2.25 2.14
C GLU A 130 5.78 -2.45 3.21
N GLN A 131 5.16 -3.63 3.31
CA GLN A 131 4.08 -3.95 4.27
C GLN A 131 2.94 -2.88 4.30
N VAL A 132 2.54 -2.38 3.14
CA VAL A 132 1.44 -1.41 3.03
C VAL A 132 0.11 -2.07 3.45
N SER A 133 -0.77 -1.30 4.10
CA SER A 133 -2.08 -1.75 4.63
C SER A 133 -3.01 -2.33 3.57
N ASN A 134 -2.88 -1.88 2.32
CA ASN A 134 -3.69 -2.37 1.21
C ASN A 134 -2.74 -2.94 0.16
N ARG A 135 -2.67 -4.27 0.05
CA ARG A 135 -1.77 -4.97 -0.87
C ARG A 135 -2.54 -5.35 -2.13
N PRO A 136 -2.35 -4.66 -3.26
CA PRO A 136 -2.91 -5.12 -4.52
C PRO A 136 -2.35 -6.50 -4.84
N ASN A 137 -3.24 -7.41 -5.28
CA ASN A 137 -2.86 -8.79 -5.55
C ASN A 137 -1.81 -8.84 -6.68
N ARG A 138 -0.64 -9.45 -6.39
CA ARG A 138 0.52 -9.55 -7.30
C ARG A 138 0.21 -10.16 -8.67
N VAL A 139 -0.86 -10.93 -8.75
CA VAL A 139 -1.21 -11.71 -9.95
C VAL A 139 -2.34 -11.04 -10.72
N VAL A 140 -3.34 -10.49 -10.02
CA VAL A 140 -4.56 -9.97 -10.65
C VAL A 140 -4.28 -8.72 -11.48
N TRP A 141 -3.48 -7.78 -10.99
CA TRP A 141 -3.26 -6.50 -11.67
C TRP A 141 -2.41 -6.62 -12.95
N PRO A 142 -1.30 -7.38 -12.96
CA PRO A 142 -0.58 -7.65 -14.21
C PRO A 142 -1.45 -8.36 -15.25
N ILE A 143 -2.25 -9.35 -14.82
CA ILE A 143 -3.18 -10.06 -15.71
C ILE A 143 -4.22 -9.09 -16.28
N ALA A 144 -4.91 -8.31 -15.43
CA ALA A 144 -5.89 -7.34 -15.89
C ALA A 144 -5.30 -6.34 -16.90
N SER A 145 -4.08 -5.85 -16.65
CA SER A 145 -3.38 -4.93 -17.56
C SER A 145 -3.07 -5.56 -18.93
N PHE A 146 -2.87 -6.87 -18.98
CA PHE A 146 -2.62 -7.58 -20.23
C PHE A 146 -3.91 -7.81 -21.04
N PHE A 147 -5.02 -8.10 -20.35
CA PHE A 147 -6.29 -8.48 -20.99
C PHE A 147 -7.19 -7.30 -21.39
N ILE A 148 -7.15 -6.18 -20.66
CA ILE A 148 -7.98 -5.00 -20.99
C ILE A 148 -7.73 -4.51 -22.43
N PRO A 149 -6.47 -4.36 -22.92
CA PRO A 149 -6.21 -3.95 -24.30
C PRO A 149 -6.67 -4.98 -25.34
N VAL A 150 -6.60 -6.27 -25.03
CA VAL A 150 -7.05 -7.35 -25.91
C VAL A 150 -8.57 -7.30 -26.10
N VAL A 151 -9.31 -7.18 -24.99
CA VAL A 151 -10.78 -7.09 -25.03
C VAL A 151 -11.23 -5.82 -25.75
N ALA A 152 -10.57 -4.68 -25.49
CA ALA A 152 -10.87 -3.42 -26.16
C ALA A 152 -10.62 -3.50 -27.68
N SER A 153 -9.50 -4.12 -28.09
CA SER A 153 -9.17 -4.34 -29.51
C SER A 153 -10.20 -5.25 -30.20
N LEU A 154 -10.57 -6.36 -29.55
CA LEU A 154 -11.59 -7.28 -30.06
C LEU A 154 -12.95 -6.59 -30.22
N TYR A 155 -13.38 -5.83 -29.22
CA TYR A 155 -14.62 -5.05 -29.29
C TYR A 155 -14.61 -4.05 -30.44
N TYR A 156 -13.48 -3.36 -30.65
CA TYR A 156 -13.34 -2.42 -31.77
C TYR A 156 -13.46 -3.10 -33.13
N VAL A 157 -12.80 -4.25 -33.31
CA VAL A 157 -12.88 -5.04 -34.57
C VAL A 157 -14.32 -5.51 -34.82
N VAL A 158 -14.99 -6.05 -33.80
CA VAL A 158 -16.39 -6.51 -33.91
C VAL A 158 -17.33 -5.36 -34.25
N LYS A 159 -17.12 -4.15 -33.71
CA LYS A 159 -17.95 -2.98 -34.02
C LYS A 159 -17.72 -2.43 -35.44
N ARG A 160 -16.57 -2.72 -36.04
CA ARG A 160 -16.20 -2.24 -37.39
C ARG A 160 -16.55 -3.21 -38.52
N LEU A 161 -16.77 -4.49 -38.18
CA LEU A 161 -17.32 -5.52 -39.08
C LEU A 161 -18.84 -5.36 -39.19
#